data_AF-A0A502CHP0-F1
#
_entry.id   AF-A0A502CHP0-F1
#
_cell.length_a   1.000
_cell.length_b   1.000
_cell.length_c   1.000
_cell.angle_alpha   90.00
_cell.angle_beta   90.00
_cell.angle_gamma   90.00
#
_symmetry.space_group_name_H-M   'P 1'
#
loop_
_entity.id
_entity.type
_entity.pdbx_description
1 polymer ?
#
loop_
_entity_poly.entity_id
_entity_poly.type
_entity_poly.pdbx_seq_one_letter_code
_entity_poly.pdbx_strand_id
1 'polypeptide(L)'
;MPAAKPPEFRRRALDLVAQGEPVVRVAKDLGISESCLCRWIEVDAVDTGRKVGLTSDEKKELVELRRRNRSWKRSWRSSNAPRRTSPGRTSSQNSDPAGPRVGRRPHPCRGDLSGAEPATFDVLRGHRS
;
A
#
# COMPACT_ATOMS: atom_id res chain seq x y z
N MET A 1 -18.86 4.31 13.35
CA MET A 1 -18.99 4.55 11.90
C MET A 1 -20.43 4.91 11.62
N PRO A 2 -20.74 6.08 11.04
CA PRO A 2 -22.13 6.43 10.72
C PRO A 2 -22.69 5.36 9.78
N ALA A 3 -23.93 4.93 10.05
CA ALA A 3 -24.61 3.93 9.23
C ALA A 3 -24.66 4.40 7.77
N ALA A 4 -24.29 3.50 6.85
CA ALA A 4 -24.44 3.77 5.43
C ALA A 4 -25.92 4.02 5.16
N LYS A 5 -26.24 5.11 4.45
CA LYS A 5 -27.61 5.33 3.99
C LYS A 5 -28.06 4.11 3.17
N PRO A 6 -29.33 3.68 3.31
CA PRO A 6 -29.82 2.50 2.63
C PRO A 6 -29.66 2.65 1.11
N PRO A 7 -29.32 1.56 0.39
CA PRO A 7 -29.03 1.61 -1.05
C PRO A 7 -30.25 2.08 -1.87
N GLU A 8 -31.46 1.81 -1.39
CA GLU A 8 -32.70 2.28 -2.01
C GLU A 8 -32.81 3.79 -2.06
N PHE A 9 -32.36 4.48 -1.00
CA PHE A 9 -32.38 5.95 -0.94
C PHE A 9 -31.41 6.54 -1.98
N ARG A 10 -30.24 5.93 -2.13
CA ARG A 10 -29.27 6.32 -3.16
C ARG A 10 -29.83 6.13 -4.57
N ARG A 11 -30.53 5.02 -4.84
CA ARG A 11 -31.15 4.77 -6.14
C ARG A 11 -32.19 5.84 -6.47
N ARG A 12 -33.12 6.13 -5.55
CA ARG A 12 -34.13 7.18 -5.75
C ARG A 12 -33.51 8.55 -6.05
N ALA A 13 -32.43 8.90 -5.36
CA ALA A 13 -31.72 10.15 -5.61
C ALA A 13 -31.09 10.20 -7.01
N LEU A 14 -30.51 9.09 -7.47
CA LEU A 14 -29.94 8.97 -8.81
C LEU A 14 -31.02 8.97 -9.90
N ASP A 15 -32.16 8.33 -9.66
CA ASP A 15 -33.30 8.30 -10.59
C ASP A 15 -33.84 9.72 -10.84
N LEU A 16 -33.97 10.54 -9.78
CA LEU A 16 -34.39 11.94 -9.91
C LEU A 16 -33.40 12.78 -10.73
N VAL A 17 -32.10 12.57 -10.51
CA VAL A 17 -31.07 13.25 -11.31
C VAL A 17 -31.08 12.76 -12.76
N ALA A 18 -31.35 11.48 -13.00
CA ALA A 18 -31.49 10.92 -14.34
C ALA A 18 -32.73 11.45 -15.09
N GLN A 19 -33.79 11.81 -14.36
CA GLN A 19 -34.97 12.50 -14.91
C GLN A 19 -34.69 13.97 -15.30
N GLY A 20 -33.50 14.50 -15.01
CA GLY A 20 -33.08 15.85 -15.40
C GLY A 20 -33.28 16.92 -14.32
N GLU A 21 -33.66 16.55 -13.09
CA GLU A 21 -33.72 17.51 -11.98
C GLU A 21 -32.32 17.96 -11.56
N PRO A 22 -32.12 19.25 -11.24
CA PRO A 22 -30.82 19.76 -10.85
C PRO A 22 -30.39 19.19 -9.50
N VAL A 23 -29.12 18.78 -9.42
CA VAL A 23 -28.48 18.17 -8.23
C VAL A 23 -28.72 18.99 -6.96
N VAL A 24 -28.67 20.32 -7.06
CA VAL A 24 -28.89 21.25 -5.94
C VAL A 24 -30.30 21.12 -5.35
N ARG A 25 -31.32 20.95 -6.20
CA ARG A 25 -32.72 20.82 -5.77
C ARG A 25 -32.95 19.47 -5.12
N VAL A 26 -32.53 18.39 -5.80
CA VAL A 26 -32.62 17.02 -5.28
C VAL A 26 -31.90 16.88 -3.94
N ALA A 27 -30.72 17.50 -3.78
CA ALA A 27 -29.98 17.47 -2.53
C ALA A 27 -30.72 18.19 -1.39
N LYS A 28 -31.34 19.35 -1.67
CA LYS A 28 -32.16 20.10 -0.70
C LYS A 28 -33.40 19.32 -0.29
N ASP A 29 -34.12 18.75 -1.25
CA ASP A 29 -35.36 17.99 -1.01
C ASP A 29 -35.11 16.72 -0.20
N LEU A 30 -33.94 16.10 -0.39
CA LEU A 30 -33.51 14.90 0.34
C LEU A 30 -32.74 15.19 1.64
N GLY A 31 -32.44 16.46 1.93
CA GLY A 31 -31.67 16.87 3.11
C GLY A 31 -30.23 16.34 3.14
N ILE A 32 -29.62 16.14 1.96
CA ILE A 32 -28.23 15.68 1.81
C ILE A 32 -27.33 16.80 1.29
N SER A 33 -26.01 16.68 1.51
CA SER A 33 -25.07 17.60 0.89
C SER A 33 -24.94 17.33 -0.60
N GLU A 34 -24.82 18.39 -1.39
CA GLU A 34 -24.60 18.32 -2.84
C GLU A 34 -23.38 17.46 -3.19
N SER A 35 -22.28 17.63 -2.45
CA SER A 35 -21.06 16.84 -2.62
C SER A 35 -21.29 15.34 -2.41
N CYS A 36 -22.25 14.94 -1.58
CA CYS A 36 -22.60 13.54 -1.37
C CYS A 36 -23.30 12.97 -2.62
N LEU A 37 -24.23 13.75 -3.20
CA LEU A 37 -24.96 13.36 -4.40
C LEU A 37 -24.05 13.30 -5.63
N CYS A 38 -23.15 14.28 -5.83
CA CYS A 38 -22.15 14.25 -6.89
C CYS A 38 -21.28 12.99 -6.84
N ARG A 39 -20.81 12.61 -5.64
CA ARG A 39 -20.05 11.36 -5.45
C ARG A 39 -20.87 10.12 -5.83
N TRP A 40 -22.17 10.10 -5.54
CA TRP A 40 -23.02 8.96 -5.91
C TRP A 40 -23.18 8.83 -7.42
N ILE A 41 -23.31 9.96 -8.13
CA ILE A 41 -23.38 10.00 -9.59
C ILE A 41 -22.06 9.50 -10.20
N GLU A 42 -20.92 9.93 -9.66
CA GLU A 42 -19.61 9.46 -10.15
C GLU A 42 -19.42 7.96 -9.95
N VAL A 43 -19.79 7.44 -8.79
CA VAL A 43 -19.69 6.00 -8.50
C VAL A 43 -20.66 5.22 -9.39
N ASP A 44 -21.88 5.71 -9.60
CA ASP A 44 -22.85 5.09 -10.51
C ASP A 44 -22.37 5.09 -11.97
N ALA A 45 -21.73 6.17 -12.41
CA ALA A 45 -21.12 6.26 -13.74
C ALA A 45 -19.96 5.25 -13.92
N VAL A 46 -19.20 4.98 -12.86
CA VAL A 46 -18.16 3.94 -12.87
C VAL A 46 -18.79 2.54 -12.86
N ASP A 47 -19.80 2.32 -12.01
CA ASP A 47 -20.49 1.03 -11.89
C ASP A 47 -21.24 0.66 -13.19
N THR A 48 -21.78 1.65 -13.91
CA THR A 48 -22.43 1.49 -15.23
C THR A 48 -21.42 1.42 -16.39
N GLY A 49 -20.13 1.59 -16.12
CA GLY A 49 -19.08 1.54 -17.15
C GLY A 49 -18.99 2.77 -18.06
N ARG A 50 -19.69 3.87 -17.74
CA ARG A 50 -19.56 5.16 -18.46
C ARG A 50 -18.25 5.88 -18.15
N LYS A 51 -17.62 5.57 -17.01
CA LYS A 51 -16.30 6.07 -16.60
C LYS A 51 -15.36 4.91 -16.31
N VAL A 52 -14.11 5.04 -16.75
CA VAL A 52 -13.05 4.08 -16.42
C VAL A 52 -12.72 4.18 -14.94
N GLY A 53 -12.91 3.08 -14.20
CA GLY A 53 -12.59 2.98 -12.78
C GLY A 53 -12.96 1.62 -12.21
N LEU A 54 -12.44 1.32 -11.01
CA LEU A 54 -12.81 0.12 -10.26
C LEU A 54 -14.25 0.28 -9.74
N THR A 55 -15.11 -0.64 -10.14
CA THR A 55 -16.49 -0.76 -9.69
C THR A 55 -16.55 -0.95 -8.17
N SER A 56 -17.70 -0.65 -7.58
CA SER A 56 -17.88 -0.82 -6.14
C SER A 56 -17.67 -2.27 -5.68
N ASP A 57 -17.91 -3.25 -6.55
CA ASP A 57 -17.77 -4.67 -6.22
C ASP A 57 -16.31 -5.13 -6.32
N GLU A 58 -15.57 -4.69 -7.34
CA GLU A 58 -14.12 -4.91 -7.42
C GLU A 58 -13.39 -4.30 -6.21
N LYS A 59 -13.85 -3.13 -5.73
CA LYS A 59 -13.31 -2.52 -4.50
C LYS A 59 -13.58 -3.37 -3.27
N LYS A 60 -14.78 -3.96 -3.13
CA LYS A 60 -15.10 -4.86 -2.01
C LYS A 60 -14.20 -6.09 -2.05
N GLU A 61 -14.04 -6.69 -3.22
CA GLU A 61 -13.18 -7.86 -3.40
C GLU A 61 -11.72 -7.55 -3.05
N LEU A 62 -11.20 -6.39 -3.48
CA LEU A 62 -9.86 -5.94 -3.11
C LEU A 62 -9.70 -5.77 -1.59
N VAL A 63 -10.71 -5.24 -0.90
CA VAL A 63 -10.68 -5.10 0.57
C VAL A 63 -10.65 -6.47 1.23
N GLU A 64 -11.49 -7.41 0.80
CA GLU A 64 -11.52 -8.76 1.36
C GLU A 64 -10.24 -9.53 1.07
N LEU A 65 -9.68 -9.42 -0.14
CA LEU A 65 -8.37 -9.97 -0.48
C LEU A 65 -7.26 -9.39 0.41
N ARG A 66 -7.23 -8.07 0.61
CA ARG A 66 -6.25 -7.40 1.49
C ARG A 66 -6.41 -7.83 2.95
N ARG A 67 -7.66 -8.03 3.42
CA ARG A 67 -7.95 -8.52 4.78
C ARG A 67 -7.45 -9.95 4.96
N ARG A 68 -7.76 -10.84 4.01
CA ARG A 68 -7.26 -12.23 4.00
C ARG A 68 -5.74 -12.27 3.96
N ASN A 69 -5.11 -11.48 3.11
CA ASN A 69 -3.65 -11.38 3.04
C ASN A 69 -3.03 -10.89 4.35
N ARG A 70 -3.64 -9.90 5.02
CA ARG A 70 -3.18 -9.42 6.33
C ARG A 70 -3.31 -10.49 7.42
N SER A 71 -4.44 -11.22 7.44
CA SER A 71 -4.66 -12.32 8.37
C SER A 71 -3.64 -13.44 8.16
N TRP A 72 -3.46 -13.83 6.89
CA TRP A 72 -2.48 -14.83 6.51
C TRP A 72 -1.06 -14.39 6.87
N LYS A 73 -0.63 -13.17 6.54
CA LYS A 73 0.69 -12.62 6.91
C LYS A 73 0.92 -12.60 8.42
N ARG A 74 -0.14 -12.36 9.22
CA ARG A 74 -0.05 -12.42 10.68
C ARG A 74 0.17 -13.84 11.17
N SER A 75 -0.62 -14.80 10.68
CA SER A 75 -0.48 -16.22 11.01
C SER A 75 0.89 -16.75 10.58
N TRP A 76 1.29 -16.47 9.33
CA TRP A 76 2.61 -16.80 8.81
C TRP A 76 3.72 -16.21 9.66
N ARG A 77 3.64 -14.93 10.06
CA ARG A 77 4.63 -14.31 10.95
C ARG A 77 4.68 -15.00 12.32
N SER A 78 3.54 -15.45 12.86
CA SER A 78 3.51 -16.17 14.14
C SER A 78 4.18 -17.53 14.04
N SER A 79 3.90 -18.27 12.97
CA SER A 79 4.41 -19.64 12.77
C SER A 79 5.85 -19.68 12.26
N ASN A 80 6.25 -18.68 11.47
CA ASN A 80 7.59 -18.57 10.88
C ASN A 80 8.47 -17.51 11.55
N ALA A 81 8.07 -16.96 12.71
CA ALA A 81 9.00 -16.16 13.50
C ALA A 81 10.17 -17.06 13.92
N PRO A 82 11.42 -16.65 13.69
CA PRO A 82 12.54 -17.36 14.27
C PRO A 82 12.31 -17.41 15.79
N ARG A 83 12.58 -18.56 16.41
CA ARG A 83 12.61 -18.62 17.88
C ARG A 83 13.44 -17.44 18.33
N ARG A 84 12.88 -16.62 19.24
CA ARG A 84 13.70 -15.74 20.05
C ARG A 84 14.62 -16.70 20.79
N THR A 85 15.79 -16.96 20.23
CA THR A 85 16.92 -17.34 21.04
C THR A 85 17.03 -16.17 21.99
N SER A 86 16.60 -16.38 23.23
CA SER A 86 17.09 -15.54 24.32
C SER A 86 18.57 -15.40 24.03
N PRO A 87 19.16 -14.17 24.01
CA PRO A 87 20.59 -14.08 24.12
C PRO A 87 20.88 -14.90 25.37
N GLY A 88 21.43 -16.10 25.16
CA GLY A 88 21.74 -16.99 26.25
C GLY A 88 22.57 -16.14 27.16
N ARG A 89 22.12 -16.00 28.40
CA ARG A 89 22.95 -15.64 29.54
C ARG A 89 24.32 -16.23 29.24
N THR A 90 25.26 -15.42 28.74
CA THR A 90 26.56 -15.92 28.37
C THR A 90 27.10 -16.43 29.69
N SER A 91 27.33 -17.74 29.73
CA SER A 91 27.91 -18.39 30.88
C SER A 91 29.22 -17.66 31.13
N SER A 92 29.30 -16.90 32.23
CA SER A 92 30.57 -16.49 32.84
C SER A 92 31.30 -17.73 33.43
N GLN A 93 31.17 -18.88 32.77
CA GLN A 93 31.73 -20.17 33.12
C GLN A 93 32.46 -20.76 31.91
N ASN A 94 33.04 -19.92 31.06
CA ASN A 94 34.25 -20.34 30.34
C ASN A 94 35.37 -19.50 30.96
N SER A 95 36.01 -20.09 31.97
CA SER A 95 37.31 -19.63 32.44
C SER A 95 38.31 -19.91 31.33
N ASP A 96 38.42 -19.01 30.36
CA ASP A 96 39.60 -18.96 29.50
C ASP A 96 40.72 -18.28 30.31
N PRO A 97 41.84 -18.96 30.62
CA PRO A 97 42.97 -18.29 31.22
C PRO A 97 43.45 -17.23 30.25
N ALA A 98 43.70 -16.03 30.77
CA ALA A 98 44.13 -14.87 30.00
C ALA A 98 45.35 -15.22 29.11
N GLY A 99 45.11 -15.41 27.81
CA GLY A 99 46.16 -15.37 26.80
C GLY A 99 46.71 -13.95 26.67
N PRO A 100 48.00 -13.77 26.32
CA PRO A 100 48.63 -12.46 26.35
C PRO A 100 48.00 -11.53 25.33
N ARG A 101 47.70 -10.30 25.74
CA ARG A 101 47.20 -9.22 24.87
C ARG A 101 48.25 -8.89 23.82
N VAL A 102 48.12 -9.46 22.62
CA VAL A 102 48.89 -9.00 21.47
C VAL A 102 48.35 -7.64 21.05
N GLY A 103 49.21 -6.62 21.07
CA GLY A 103 48.86 -5.23 20.81
C GLY A 103 48.17 -5.04 19.46
N ARG A 104 47.14 -4.19 19.43
CA ARG A 104 46.48 -3.78 18.20
C ARG A 104 47.51 -3.11 17.29
N ARG A 105 47.78 -3.70 16.13
CA ARG A 105 48.49 -3.00 15.06
C ARG A 105 47.61 -1.82 14.59
N PRO A 106 48.14 -0.60 14.47
CA PRO A 106 47.38 0.49 13.89
C PRO A 106 47.08 0.21 12.42
N HIS A 107 45.86 0.52 12.03
CA HIS A 107 45.33 0.45 10.67
C HIS A 107 45.90 1.63 9.87
N PRO A 108 46.54 1.43 8.70
CA PRO A 108 46.96 2.54 7.87
C PRO A 108 45.72 3.25 7.32
N CYS A 109 45.65 4.54 7.58
CA CYS A 109 44.64 5.46 7.10
C CYS A 109 44.63 5.58 5.57
N ARG A 110 43.42 5.72 5.03
CA ARG A 110 42.98 6.28 3.74
C ARG A 110 44.07 6.85 2.81
N GLY A 111 44.12 6.31 1.60
CA GLY A 111 44.57 7.00 0.38
C GLY A 111 43.43 7.06 -0.63
N ASP A 112 43.22 8.25 -1.19
CA ASP A 112 42.21 8.61 -2.16
C ASP A 112 42.18 7.71 -3.40
N LEU A 113 40.97 7.33 -3.85
CA LEU A 113 40.73 6.90 -5.23
C LEU A 113 39.80 7.92 -5.89
N SER A 114 40.43 9.00 -6.32
CA SER A 114 39.97 9.79 -7.47
C SER A 114 40.03 8.91 -8.73
N GLY A 115 38.94 8.87 -9.49
CA GLY A 115 38.94 8.40 -10.89
C GLY A 115 38.22 7.09 -11.16
N ALA A 116 36.89 7.15 -11.32
CA ALA A 116 36.16 6.17 -12.13
C ALA A 116 35.17 6.95 -13.01
N GLU A 117 35.54 7.14 -14.28
CA GLU A 117 34.69 7.74 -15.30
C GLU A 117 33.44 6.87 -15.58
N PRO A 118 32.27 7.47 -15.84
CA PRO A 118 31.15 6.74 -16.41
C PRO A 118 31.38 6.54 -17.92
N ALA A 119 31.62 5.30 -18.34
CA ALA A 119 31.60 4.93 -19.74
C ALA A 119 30.19 5.19 -20.33
N THR A 120 30.06 6.32 -21.02
CA THR A 120 29.05 6.53 -22.04
C THR A 120 29.44 5.72 -23.27
N PHE A 121 28.59 4.79 -23.71
CA PHE A 121 28.54 4.47 -25.13
C PHE A 121 27.11 4.10 -25.54
N ASP A 122 26.54 5.02 -26.30
CA ASP A 122 25.24 4.99 -26.95
C ASP A 122 25.39 4.43 -28.39
N VAL A 123 24.26 4.00 -28.96
CA VAL A 123 24.01 3.72 -30.38
C VAL A 123 24.61 2.43 -30.97
N LEU A 124 23.74 1.46 -31.32
CA LEU A 124 23.46 1.23 -32.75
C LEU A 124 22.10 0.54 -33.01
N ARG A 125 21.28 1.34 -33.69
CA ARG A 125 20.05 1.06 -34.43
C ARG A 125 20.35 0.12 -35.61
N GLY A 126 19.54 -0.92 -35.83
CA GLY A 126 19.71 -1.85 -36.94
C GLY A 126 18.41 -2.59 -37.35
N HIS A 127 17.80 -2.09 -38.42
CA HIS A 127 16.72 -2.69 -39.21
C HIS A 127 17.05 -4.10 -39.74
N ARG A 128 16.04 -4.99 -39.78
CA ARG A 128 15.81 -6.06 -40.77
C ARG A 128 14.35 -6.50 -40.61
N SER A 129 13.45 -6.12 -41.53
CA SER A 129 13.12 -6.80 -42.80
C SER A 129 12.55 -8.18 -42.57
#